data_AF-A0A317Z9Z4-F1
#
_entry.id   AF-A0A317Z9Z4-F1
#
_cell.length_a   1.000
_cell.length_b   1.000
_cell.length_c   1.000
_cell.angle_alpha   90.00
_cell.angle_beta   90.00
_cell.angle_gamma   90.00
#
_symmetry.space_group_name_H-M   'P 1'
#
loop_
_entity.id
_entity.type
_entity.pdbx_description
1 polymer ?
#
loop_
_entity_poly.entity_id
_entity_poly.type
_entity_poly.pdbx_seq_one_letter_code
_entity_poly.pdbx_strand_id
1 'polypeptide(L)'
;MIAVNWNTQEDMTNMFWRQNIAQMWVETEFKVSKDIASWKSLTEAEQDTFKKALAGLTGLDTHQADDGMPLIMLHTQDLRKKAVYSFMGMMEQIHAKSYSHIFTT
;
A
#
# COMPACT_ATOMS: atom_id res chain seq x y z
N MET A 1 10.14 0.02 29.41
CA MET A 1 9.45 0.64 28.25
C MET A 1 10.27 1.85 27.82
N ILE A 2 10.51 2.02 26.51
CA ILE A 2 11.25 3.17 25.96
C ILE A 2 10.26 3.93 25.07
N ALA A 3 10.19 5.25 25.21
CA ALA A 3 9.36 6.11 24.37
C ALA A 3 10.13 6.55 23.11
N VAL A 4 9.42 6.73 22.00
CA VAL A 4 10.02 7.25 20.76
C VAL A 4 10.38 8.73 20.92
N ASN A 5 11.56 9.14 20.43
CA ASN A 5 12.00 10.52 20.38
C ASN A 5 12.26 10.94 18.93
N TRP A 6 11.52 11.94 18.44
CA TRP A 6 11.59 12.44 17.06
C TRP A 6 12.45 13.71 16.89
N ASN A 7 13.08 14.22 17.96
CA ASN A 7 13.80 15.49 17.93
C ASN A 7 15.07 15.47 17.06
N THR A 8 15.55 14.31 16.62
CA THR A 8 16.60 14.20 15.60
C THR A 8 15.97 14.30 14.21
N GLN A 9 15.93 15.51 13.65
CA GLN A 9 15.07 15.83 12.49
C GLN A 9 15.70 15.56 11.12
N GLU A 10 17.03 15.57 10.99
CA GLU A 10 17.73 15.50 9.70
C GLU A 10 18.32 14.11 9.42
N ASP A 11 17.49 13.07 9.50
CA ASP A 11 17.90 11.75 9.07
C ASP A 11 16.92 11.11 8.09
N MET A 12 17.38 10.02 7.47
CA MET A 12 16.62 9.28 6.47
C MET A 12 15.26 8.84 7.00
N THR A 13 15.15 8.49 8.30
CA THR A 13 13.89 8.05 8.89
C THR A 13 12.84 9.15 8.87
N ASN A 14 13.23 10.38 9.26
CA ASN A 14 12.34 11.53 9.19
C ASN A 14 11.98 11.91 7.75
N MET A 15 12.93 11.80 6.82
CA MET A 15 12.67 12.01 5.40
C MET A 15 11.61 11.04 4.87
N PHE A 16 11.76 9.74 5.13
CA PHE A 16 10.79 8.72 4.72
C PHE A 16 9.43 8.91 5.38
N TRP A 17 9.39 9.24 6.68
CA TRP A 17 8.14 9.55 7.37
C TRP A 17 7.35 10.66 6.67
N ARG A 18 8.03 11.79 6.38
CA ARG A 18 7.40 12.93 5.70
C ARG A 18 6.95 12.57 4.29
N GLN A 19 7.79 11.84 3.54
CA GLN A 19 7.48 11.46 2.17
C GLN A 19 6.28 10.51 2.10
N ASN A 20 6.23 9.51 2.98
CA ASN A 20 5.12 8.57 3.07
C ASN A 20 3.79 9.28 3.33
N ILE A 21 3.76 10.23 4.28
CA ILE A 21 2.55 11.03 4.57
C ILE A 21 2.17 11.88 3.35
N ALA A 22 3.14 12.53 2.70
CA ALA A 22 2.89 13.37 1.54
C ALA A 22 2.34 12.59 0.32
N GLN A 23 2.52 11.27 0.30
CA GLN A 23 2.06 10.36 -0.75
C GLN A 23 0.83 9.54 -0.34
N MET A 24 0.24 9.79 0.82
CA MET A 24 -0.96 9.08 1.25
C MET A 24 -2.12 9.32 0.29
N TRP A 25 -2.85 8.26 -0.03
CA TRP A 25 -4.06 8.28 -0.83
C TRP A 25 -5.02 7.19 -0.35
N VAL A 26 -6.29 7.29 -0.74
CA VAL A 26 -7.28 6.23 -0.57
C VAL A 26 -8.04 6.01 -1.88
N GLU A 27 -8.51 4.80 -2.13
CA GLU A 27 -9.06 4.41 -3.43
C GLU A 27 -10.33 5.18 -3.82
N THR A 28 -11.08 5.70 -2.84
CA THR A 28 -12.29 6.50 -3.07
C THR A 28 -12.02 7.84 -3.74
N GLU A 29 -10.78 8.32 -3.77
CA GLU A 29 -10.37 9.53 -4.49
C GLU A 29 -10.40 9.33 -6.02
N PHE A 30 -10.41 8.08 -6.49
CA PHE A 30 -10.31 7.71 -7.89
C PHE A 30 -11.64 7.19 -8.45
N LYS A 31 -12.08 7.81 -9.56
CA LYS A 31 -13.31 7.45 -10.27
C LYS A 31 -13.03 6.42 -11.38
N VAL A 32 -12.88 5.16 -10.99
CA VAL A 32 -12.59 4.03 -11.91
C VAL A 32 -13.72 3.82 -12.94
N SER A 33 -14.95 4.27 -12.66
CA SER A 33 -16.10 4.10 -13.56
C SER A 33 -15.94 4.77 -14.92
N LYS A 34 -14.98 5.70 -15.04
CA LYS A 34 -14.62 6.34 -16.32
C LYS A 34 -13.95 5.37 -17.30
N ASP A 35 -13.41 4.24 -16.82
CA ASP A 35 -12.63 3.31 -17.62
C ASP A 35 -13.47 2.17 -18.22
N ILE A 36 -14.77 2.09 -17.90
CA ILE A 36 -15.67 1.02 -18.36
C ILE A 36 -15.72 0.90 -19.89
N ALA A 37 -15.68 2.02 -20.61
CA ALA A 37 -15.68 2.00 -22.07
C ALA A 37 -14.39 1.38 -22.63
N SER A 38 -13.23 1.75 -22.08
CA SER A 38 -11.93 1.17 -22.44
C SER A 38 -11.87 -0.31 -22.07
N TRP A 39 -12.36 -0.69 -20.90
CA TRP A 39 -12.45 -2.09 -20.47
C TRP A 39 -13.24 -2.97 -21.45
N LYS A 40 -14.38 -2.48 -21.93
CA LYS A 40 -15.22 -3.17 -22.92
C LYS A 40 -14.57 -3.31 -24.31
N SER A 41 -13.54 -2.51 -24.60
CA SER A 41 -12.81 -2.60 -25.87
C SER A 41 -11.72 -3.68 -25.88
N LEU A 42 -11.37 -4.22 -24.70
CA LEU A 42 -10.38 -5.29 -24.57
C LEU A 42 -10.94 -6.64 -25.02
N THR A 43 -10.06 -7.50 -25.54
CA THR A 43 -10.37 -8.90 -25.80
C THR A 43 -10.58 -9.68 -24.49
N GLU A 44 -11.25 -10.81 -24.56
CA GLU A 44 -11.45 -11.69 -23.40
C GLU A 44 -10.11 -12.13 -22.76
N ALA A 45 -9.09 -12.39 -23.58
CA ALA A 45 -7.76 -12.79 -23.12
C ALA A 45 -7.04 -11.66 -22.36
N GLU A 46 -7.18 -10.41 -22.82
CA GLU A 46 -6.63 -9.24 -22.12
C GLU A 46 -7.35 -9.00 -20.79
N GLN A 47 -8.68 -9.10 -20.77
CA GLN A 47 -9.46 -8.97 -19.54
C GLN A 47 -9.11 -10.07 -18.52
N ASP A 48 -8.95 -11.32 -18.96
CA ASP A 48 -8.54 -12.44 -18.11
C ASP A 48 -7.13 -12.24 -17.53
N THR A 49 -6.19 -11.80 -18.37
CA THR A 49 -4.82 -11.47 -17.95
C THR A 49 -4.82 -10.36 -16.90
N PHE A 50 -5.57 -9.28 -17.14
CA PHE A 50 -5.67 -8.14 -16.22
C PHE A 50 -6.20 -8.58 -14.85
N LYS A 51 -7.29 -9.35 -14.81
CA LYS A 51 -7.88 -9.86 -13.57
C LYS A 51 -6.89 -10.72 -12.78
N LYS A 52 -6.20 -11.65 -13.45
CA LYS A 52 -5.23 -12.56 -12.79
C LYS A 52 -4.02 -11.80 -12.27
N ALA A 53 -3.52 -10.81 -13.00
CA ALA A 53 -2.41 -9.98 -12.55
C ALA A 53 -2.79 -9.21 -11.27
N LEU A 54 -3.94 -8.52 -11.27
CA LEU A 54 -4.40 -7.77 -10.09
C LEU A 54 -4.72 -8.68 -8.90
N ALA A 55 -5.30 -9.86 -9.13
CA ALA A 55 -5.52 -10.83 -8.06
C ALA A 55 -4.20 -11.34 -7.45
N GLY A 56 -3.18 -11.58 -8.28
CA GLY A 56 -1.84 -11.93 -7.82
C GLY A 56 -1.21 -10.82 -6.98
N LEU A 57 -1.28 -9.56 -7.43
CA LEU A 57 -0.80 -8.41 -6.67
C LEU A 57 -1.56 -8.22 -5.35
N THR A 58 -2.88 -8.41 -5.34
CA THR A 58 -3.69 -8.39 -4.12
C THR A 58 -3.17 -9.39 -3.08
N GLY A 59 -2.82 -10.61 -3.51
CA GLY A 59 -2.23 -11.62 -2.64
C GLY A 59 -0.88 -11.21 -2.06
N LEU A 60 -0.02 -10.59 -2.88
CA LEU A 60 1.30 -10.12 -2.43
C LEU A 60 1.19 -8.96 -1.43
N ASP A 61 0.33 -7.97 -1.70
CA ASP A 61 0.11 -6.83 -0.81
C ASP A 61 -0.52 -7.27 0.52
N THR A 62 -1.42 -8.28 0.50
CA THR A 62 -1.97 -8.91 1.71
C THR A 62 -0.86 -9.52 2.56
N HIS A 63 0.03 -10.33 1.97
CA HIS A 63 1.16 -10.91 2.70
C HIS A 63 2.14 -9.86 3.23
N GLN A 64 2.41 -8.81 2.45
CA GLN A 64 3.30 -7.74 2.88
C GLN A 64 2.71 -6.96 4.08
N ALA A 65 1.40 -6.73 4.07
CA ALA A 65 0.70 -6.02 5.13
C ALA A 65 0.55 -6.85 6.41
N ASP A 66 0.13 -8.11 6.29
CA ASP A 66 -0.23 -8.98 7.42
C ASP A 66 0.99 -9.63 8.08
N ASP A 67 2.00 -9.99 7.28
CA ASP A 67 3.19 -10.70 7.76
C ASP A 67 4.46 -9.85 7.61
N GLY A 68 4.71 -9.32 6.40
CA GLY A 68 5.99 -8.70 6.03
C GLY A 68 6.37 -7.50 6.89
N MET A 69 5.56 -6.44 6.85
CA MET A 69 5.80 -5.22 7.63
C MET A 69 5.77 -5.48 9.14
N PRO A 70 4.83 -6.25 9.71
CA PRO A 70 4.84 -6.58 11.13
C PRO A 70 6.10 -7.32 11.60
N LEU A 71 6.59 -8.31 10.84
CA LEU A 71 7.80 -9.06 11.19
C LEU A 71 9.06 -8.18 11.10
N ILE A 72 9.20 -7.37 10.05
CA ILE A 72 10.31 -6.41 9.94
C ILE A 72 10.28 -5.41 11.10
N MET A 73 9.09 -4.89 11.41
CA MET A 73 8.89 -3.98 12.53
C MET A 73 9.29 -4.65 13.85
N LEU A 74 8.86 -5.89 14.12
CA LEU A 74 9.17 -6.62 15.35
C LEU A 74 10.68 -6.68 15.63
N HIS A 75 11.48 -6.94 14.59
CA HIS A 75 12.94 -7.08 14.67
C HIS A 75 13.72 -5.76 14.55
N THR A 76 13.04 -4.62 14.42
CA THR A 76 13.68 -3.30 14.32
C THR A 76 13.86 -2.66 15.70
N GLN A 77 15.07 -2.17 16.01
CA GLN A 77 15.34 -1.49 17.29
C GLN A 77 14.92 -0.02 17.30
N ASP A 78 15.14 0.72 16.20
CA ASP A 78 14.79 2.14 16.10
C ASP A 78 13.27 2.32 16.06
N LEU A 79 12.71 2.94 17.11
CA LEU A 79 11.28 3.15 17.27
C LEU A 79 10.68 4.09 16.21
N ARG A 80 11.47 4.98 15.61
CA ARG A 80 11.00 5.85 14.52
C ARG A 80 10.86 5.07 13.22
N LYS A 81 11.79 4.16 12.94
CA LYS A 81 11.68 3.24 11.78
C LYS A 81 10.47 2.33 11.92
N LYS A 82 10.19 1.84 13.14
CA LYS A 82 8.96 1.08 13.43
C LYS A 82 7.69 1.86 13.05
N ALA A 83 7.63 3.16 13.36
CA ALA A 83 6.50 4.00 12.95
C ALA A 83 6.39 4.14 11.42
N VAL A 84 7.53 4.32 10.71
CA VAL A 84 7.56 4.34 9.24
C VAL A 84 7.04 3.02 8.66
N TYR A 85 7.50 1.87 9.18
CA TYR A 85 7.03 0.56 8.73
C TYR A 85 5.55 0.31 9.05
N SER A 86 5.06 0.78 10.21
CA SER A 86 3.64 0.72 10.54
C SER A 86 2.78 1.51 9.55
N PHE A 87 3.25 2.69 9.11
CA PHE A 87 2.57 3.45 8.07
C PHE A 87 2.60 2.72 6.72
N MET A 88 3.75 2.16 6.34
CA MET A 88 3.88 1.38 5.11
C MET A 88 2.92 0.19 5.13
N GLY A 89 2.83 -0.57 6.23
CA GLY A 89 1.88 -1.68 6.37
C GLY A 89 0.41 -1.27 6.23
N MET A 90 0.04 -0.09 6.72
CA MET A 90 -1.30 0.48 6.47
C MET A 90 -1.50 0.79 4.97
N MET A 91 -0.50 1.36 4.29
CA MET A 91 -0.59 1.62 2.85
C MET A 91 -0.68 0.33 2.02
N GLU A 92 -0.01 -0.76 2.43
CA GLU A 92 -0.16 -2.06 1.75
C GLU A 92 -1.60 -2.60 1.86
N GLN A 93 -2.29 -2.37 2.99
CA GLN A 93 -3.73 -2.67 3.09
C GLN A 93 -4.58 -1.82 2.14
N ILE A 94 -4.22 -0.54 1.98
CA ILE A 94 -4.89 0.35 1.01
C ILE A 94 -4.62 -0.13 -0.42
N HIS A 95 -3.40 -0.57 -0.74
CA HIS A 95 -3.07 -1.16 -2.04
C HIS A 95 -3.95 -2.38 -2.32
N ALA A 96 -3.97 -3.37 -1.41
CA ALA A 96 -4.79 -4.56 -1.53
C ALA A 96 -6.29 -4.23 -1.70
N LYS A 97 -6.81 -3.29 -0.90
CA LYS A 97 -8.21 -2.83 -0.99
C LYS A 97 -8.51 -2.10 -2.31
N SER A 98 -7.54 -1.36 -2.86
CA SER A 98 -7.73 -0.61 -4.10
C SER A 98 -8.02 -1.50 -5.30
N TYR A 99 -7.44 -2.71 -5.38
CA TYR A 99 -7.78 -3.66 -6.44
C TYR A 99 -9.23 -4.13 -6.34
N SER A 100 -9.75 -4.30 -5.12
CA SER A 100 -11.17 -4.62 -4.92
C SER A 100 -12.07 -3.49 -5.43
N HIS A 101 -11.68 -2.23 -5.23
CA HIS A 101 -12.41 -1.08 -5.77
C HIS A 101 -12.46 -1.09 -7.30
N ILE A 102 -11.36 -1.48 -7.95
CA ILE A 102 -11.30 -1.70 -9.41
C ILE A 102 -12.28 -2.81 -9.82
N PHE A 103 -12.26 -3.97 -9.14
CA PHE A 103 -13.11 -5.10 -9.48
C PHE A 103 -14.60 -4.88 -9.25
N THR A 104 -14.98 -3.98 -8.34
CA THR A 104 -16.39 -3.67 -8.05
C THR A 104 -17.04 -2.67 -9.00
N THR A 105 -16.27 -2.09 -9.92
CA THR A 105 -16.72 -1.07 -10.88
C THR A 105 -17.05 -1.68 -12.23
#